data_AF-A0A940P0Z4-F1
#
_entry.id   AF-A0A940P0Z4-F1
#
_cell.length_a   1.000
_cell.length_b   1.000
_cell.length_c   1.000
_cell.angle_alpha   90.00
_cell.angle_beta   90.00
_cell.angle_gamma   90.00
#
_symmetry.space_group_name_H-M   'P 1'
#
loop_
_entity.id
_entity.type
_entity.pdbx_description
1 polymer ?
#
loop_
_entity_poly.entity_id
_entity_poly.type
_entity_poly.pdbx_seq_one_letter_code
_entity_poly.pdbx_strand_id
1 'polypeptide(L)'
;MHTDIQSLTESIGKVIVGKDRVIQCVIAGLLCNGHILIEDVPGVGKTQLAAALSRSIGGSFNRIQLTPDVMPSDITGYSMVNQNTFELEYRPGAAMCNFLLADEINRASPKVQSALLEVMEEHQISIDGVTHKLPQPFMVLATQNPVETYGTYHLPEAQMDRFFMRVSMGYPSENEELQILSRTEHHNPLENIEAAVLHPEDIIRLQSQVEAVYVSEAVKRYILQIVSATRTHEALTLGASPRGSIALYKAAKAIAFLSGRDYVLPDDVKSMAESVLAHRLILSPKGKSRHGDARSVILGILDAVPVPMVTGR
;
A
#
# COMPACT_ATOMS: atom_id res chain seq x y z
N MET A 1 20.92 8.59 -6.86
CA MET A 1 19.81 7.62 -6.77
C MET A 1 20.43 6.27 -6.42
N HIS A 2 19.92 5.54 -5.44
CA HIS A 2 20.43 4.20 -5.11
C HIS A 2 20.18 3.28 -6.33
N THR A 3 21.24 2.67 -6.86
CA THR A 3 21.18 1.81 -8.07
C THR A 3 20.08 0.76 -7.96
N ASP A 4 19.97 0.12 -6.79
CA ASP A 4 18.95 -0.88 -6.45
C ASP A 4 17.51 -0.40 -6.69
N ILE A 5 17.18 0.83 -6.27
CA ILE A 5 15.84 1.41 -6.41
C ILE A 5 15.52 1.72 -7.86
N GLN A 6 16.51 2.25 -8.58
CA GLN A 6 16.35 2.56 -9.99
C GLN A 6 16.10 1.28 -10.78
N SER A 7 16.89 0.23 -10.54
CA SER A 7 16.70 -1.08 -11.16
C SER A 7 15.33 -1.69 -10.84
N LEU A 8 14.85 -1.56 -9.59
CA LEU A 8 13.51 -2.02 -9.23
C LEU A 8 12.40 -1.26 -9.97
N THR A 9 12.51 0.08 -10.02
CA THR A 9 11.53 0.94 -10.69
C THR A 9 11.48 0.64 -12.18
N GLU A 10 12.65 0.53 -12.83
CA GLU A 10 12.77 0.18 -14.25
C GLU A 10 12.24 -1.23 -14.53
N SER A 11 12.51 -2.21 -13.67
CA SER A 11 12.01 -3.57 -13.80
C SER A 11 10.47 -3.61 -13.78
N ILE A 12 9.83 -2.90 -12.86
CA ILE A 12 8.36 -2.80 -12.80
C ILE A 12 7.81 -2.04 -14.02
N GLY A 13 8.51 -0.99 -14.47
CA GLY A 13 8.15 -0.18 -15.65
C GLY A 13 8.21 -0.94 -16.99
N LYS A 14 8.88 -2.09 -17.05
CA LYS A 14 8.80 -3.01 -18.21
C LYS A 14 7.41 -3.62 -18.39
N VAL A 15 6.64 -3.72 -17.30
CA VAL A 15 5.30 -4.30 -17.27
C VAL A 15 4.24 -3.21 -17.22
N ILE A 16 4.41 -2.24 -16.32
CA ILE A 16 3.43 -1.18 -16.05
C ILE A 16 3.78 0.08 -16.82
N VAL A 17 2.84 0.58 -17.61
CA VAL A 17 3.00 1.76 -18.47
C VAL A 17 2.37 2.99 -17.82
N GLY A 18 3.13 4.10 -17.74
CA GLY A 18 2.58 5.43 -17.38
C GLY A 18 2.15 5.62 -15.93
N LYS A 19 2.43 4.66 -15.04
CA LYS A 19 2.00 4.71 -13.62
C LYS A 19 3.15 4.93 -12.65
N ASP A 20 4.14 5.75 -13.02
CA ASP A 20 5.34 6.01 -12.21
C ASP A 20 5.01 6.42 -10.78
N ARG A 21 3.99 7.26 -10.63
CA ARG A 21 3.52 7.72 -9.32
C ARG A 21 3.05 6.56 -8.43
N VAL A 22 2.29 5.63 -8.99
CA VAL A 22 1.76 4.46 -8.26
C VAL A 22 2.90 3.52 -7.92
N ILE A 23 3.82 3.29 -8.84
CA ILE A 23 5.03 2.47 -8.61
C ILE A 23 5.83 3.05 -7.44
N GLN A 24 6.08 4.37 -7.43
CA GLN A 24 6.76 5.03 -6.32
C GLN A 24 6.03 4.87 -4.99
N CYS A 25 4.70 5.03 -4.96
CA CYS A 25 3.91 4.83 -3.73
C CYS A 25 3.99 3.38 -3.23
N VAL A 26 3.97 2.40 -4.13
CA VAL A 26 4.05 0.97 -3.80
C VAL A 26 5.44 0.62 -3.25
N ILE A 27 6.50 1.08 -3.91
CA ILE A 27 7.88 0.89 -3.42
C ILE A 27 8.04 1.62 -2.07
N ALA A 28 7.54 2.85 -1.92
CA ALA A 28 7.60 3.59 -0.67
C ALA A 28 6.85 2.85 0.46
N GLY A 29 5.68 2.27 0.15
CA GLY A 29 4.94 1.39 1.06
C GLY A 29 5.76 0.19 1.50
N LEU A 30 6.35 -0.54 0.54
CA LEU A 30 7.21 -1.69 0.82
C LEU A 30 8.40 -1.32 1.72
N LEU A 31 9.09 -0.20 1.43
CA LEU A 31 10.21 0.30 2.22
C LEU A 31 9.81 0.82 3.61
N CYS A 32 8.52 1.04 3.85
CA CYS A 32 7.99 1.45 5.15
C CYS A 32 7.35 0.31 5.95
N ASN A 33 7.45 -0.95 5.48
CA ASN A 33 6.66 -2.09 6.00
C ASN A 33 5.14 -1.79 6.00
N GLY A 34 4.67 -1.14 4.94
CA GLY A 34 3.31 -0.68 4.79
C GLY A 34 2.51 -1.51 3.78
N HIS A 35 1.23 -1.71 4.08
CA HIS A 35 0.27 -2.34 3.17
C HIS A 35 -0.50 -1.29 2.38
N ILE A 36 -0.85 -1.61 1.13
CA ILE A 36 -1.45 -0.64 0.20
C ILE A 36 -2.84 -1.11 -0.21
N LEU A 37 -3.79 -0.18 -0.17
CA LEU A 37 -5.12 -0.36 -0.72
C LEU A 37 -5.20 0.30 -2.11
N ILE A 38 -5.50 -0.48 -3.14
CA ILE A 38 -5.63 -0.03 -4.53
C ILE A 38 -7.12 0.06 -4.88
N GLU A 39 -7.67 1.26 -4.83
CA GLU A 39 -9.06 1.53 -5.16
C GLU A 39 -9.17 1.98 -6.61
N ASP A 40 -9.82 1.16 -7.43
CA ASP A 40 -9.96 1.45 -8.86
C ASP A 40 -10.96 0.54 -9.54
N VAL A 41 -11.29 0.90 -10.78
CA VAL A 41 -12.08 0.07 -11.69
C VAL A 41 -11.33 -1.20 -12.12
N PRO A 42 -12.05 -2.25 -12.57
CA PRO A 42 -11.43 -3.45 -13.12
C PRO A 42 -10.58 -3.16 -14.36
N GLY A 43 -9.55 -3.99 -14.58
CA GLY A 43 -8.77 -3.97 -15.84
C GLY A 43 -7.58 -2.99 -15.89
N VAL A 44 -7.33 -2.18 -14.85
CA VAL A 44 -6.24 -1.18 -14.84
C VAL A 44 -4.84 -1.72 -14.51
N GLY A 45 -4.62 -3.04 -14.56
CA GLY A 45 -3.29 -3.64 -14.35
C GLY A 45 -2.85 -3.85 -12.89
N LYS A 46 -3.78 -3.81 -11.92
CA LYS A 46 -3.48 -4.04 -10.48
C LYS A 46 -2.76 -5.37 -10.22
N THR A 47 -3.26 -6.44 -10.82
CA THR A 47 -2.68 -7.78 -10.70
C THR A 47 -1.28 -7.83 -11.32
N GLN A 48 -1.08 -7.15 -12.46
CA GLN A 48 0.22 -7.08 -13.10
C GLN A 48 1.23 -6.30 -12.25
N LEU A 49 0.82 -5.23 -11.57
CA LEU A 49 1.70 -4.47 -10.69
C LEU A 49 2.21 -5.34 -9.54
N ALA A 50 1.31 -6.06 -8.86
CA ALA A 50 1.67 -6.92 -7.74
C ALA A 50 2.60 -8.05 -8.18
N ALA A 51 2.30 -8.70 -9.31
CA ALA A 51 3.14 -9.75 -9.88
C ALA A 51 4.51 -9.21 -10.35
N ALA A 52 4.55 -8.02 -10.97
CA ALA A 52 5.78 -7.38 -11.41
C ALA A 52 6.68 -7.01 -10.23
N LEU A 53 6.10 -6.50 -9.13
CA LEU A 53 6.83 -6.21 -7.90
C LEU A 53 7.47 -7.49 -7.32
N SER A 54 6.69 -8.55 -7.14
CA SER A 54 7.20 -9.83 -6.62
C SER A 54 8.30 -10.40 -7.52
N ARG A 55 8.06 -10.44 -8.84
CA ARG A 55 9.02 -11.01 -9.80
C ARG A 55 10.31 -10.20 -9.87
N SER A 56 10.24 -8.88 -9.69
CA SER A 56 11.42 -8.01 -9.63
C SER A 56 12.26 -8.22 -8.36
N ILE A 57 11.65 -8.71 -7.27
CA ILE A 57 12.31 -8.92 -5.96
C ILE A 57 12.59 -10.41 -5.70
N GLY A 58 12.06 -11.32 -6.50
CA GLY A 58 12.24 -12.77 -6.30
C GLY A 58 11.61 -13.33 -5.03
N GLY A 59 10.65 -12.62 -4.41
CA GLY A 59 9.92 -13.08 -3.23
C GLY A 59 8.69 -13.91 -3.59
N SER A 60 8.26 -14.76 -2.66
CA SER A 60 7.05 -15.58 -2.83
C SER A 60 5.79 -14.70 -3.00
N PHE A 61 4.92 -15.08 -3.93
CA PHE A 61 3.70 -14.33 -4.25
C PHE A 61 2.49 -15.24 -4.25
N ASN A 62 1.48 -14.83 -3.49
CA ASN A 62 0.18 -15.45 -3.51
C ASN A 62 -0.87 -14.42 -3.94
N ARG A 63 -1.90 -14.92 -4.62
CA ARG A 63 -3.08 -14.16 -5.00
C ARG A 63 -4.31 -14.86 -4.44
N ILE A 64 -5.17 -14.10 -3.78
CA ILE A 64 -6.49 -14.56 -3.33
C ILE A 64 -7.55 -13.61 -3.86
N GLN A 65 -8.55 -14.18 -4.54
CA GLN A 65 -9.76 -13.46 -4.88
C GLN A 65 -10.71 -13.53 -3.69
N LEU A 66 -11.09 -12.40 -3.13
CA LEU A 66 -12.00 -12.38 -1.99
C LEU A 66 -13.45 -12.43 -2.51
N THR A 67 -14.06 -13.60 -2.35
CA THR A 67 -15.47 -13.84 -2.66
C THR A 67 -16.24 -14.09 -1.34
N PRO A 68 -17.59 -14.00 -1.35
CA PRO A 68 -18.38 -14.17 -0.13
C PRO A 68 -18.23 -15.53 0.57
N ASP A 69 -17.77 -16.55 -0.15
CA ASP A 69 -17.53 -17.92 0.30
C ASP A 69 -16.12 -18.16 0.85
N VAL A 70 -15.19 -17.21 0.68
CA VAL A 70 -13.86 -17.29 1.28
C VAL A 70 -13.98 -17.35 2.81
N MET A 71 -13.17 -18.18 3.43
CA MET A 71 -13.09 -18.38 4.86
C MET A 71 -11.80 -17.74 5.43
N PRO A 72 -11.77 -17.36 6.72
CA PRO A 72 -10.55 -16.89 7.38
C PRO A 72 -9.37 -17.85 7.21
N SER A 73 -9.63 -19.16 7.23
CA SER A 73 -8.64 -20.23 7.03
C SER A 73 -8.01 -20.23 5.63
N ASP A 74 -8.65 -19.67 4.62
CA ASP A 74 -8.03 -19.53 3.29
C ASP A 74 -6.90 -18.48 3.31
N ILE A 75 -6.97 -17.53 4.26
CA ILE A 75 -5.96 -16.51 4.48
C ILE A 75 -4.90 -17.02 5.45
N THR A 76 -5.30 -17.44 6.64
CA THR A 76 -4.39 -17.81 7.73
C THR A 76 -3.88 -19.25 7.63
N GLY A 77 -4.57 -20.12 6.88
CA GLY A 77 -4.33 -21.55 6.89
C GLY A 77 -5.14 -22.26 7.97
N TYR A 78 -4.90 -23.56 8.09
CA TYR A 78 -5.58 -24.45 9.04
C TYR A 78 -4.66 -25.60 9.43
N SER A 79 -4.95 -26.25 10.54
CA SER A 79 -4.26 -27.48 10.92
C SER A 79 -5.10 -28.69 10.52
N MET A 80 -4.43 -29.73 10.03
CA MET A 80 -5.05 -31.00 9.66
C MET A 80 -4.23 -32.15 10.24
N VAL A 81 -4.91 -33.18 10.76
CA VAL A 81 -4.23 -34.38 11.24
C VAL A 81 -3.64 -35.12 10.05
N ASN A 82 -2.32 -35.32 10.07
CA ASN A 82 -1.63 -36.15 9.09
C ASN A 82 -2.02 -37.61 9.32
N GLN A 83 -2.59 -38.27 8.30
CA GLN A 83 -3.11 -39.64 8.43
C GLN A 83 -2.03 -40.70 8.69
N ASN A 84 -0.76 -40.39 8.39
CA ASN A 84 0.34 -41.32 8.59
C ASN A 84 0.98 -41.16 9.98
N THR A 85 1.14 -39.93 10.47
CA THR A 85 1.81 -39.65 11.75
C THR A 85 0.84 -39.44 12.91
N PHE A 86 -0.45 -39.21 12.62
CA PHE A 86 -1.49 -38.75 13.57
C PHE A 86 -1.13 -37.43 14.27
N GLU A 87 -0.18 -36.67 13.73
CA GLU A 87 0.21 -35.36 14.24
C GLU A 87 -0.58 -34.25 13.54
N LEU A 88 -0.78 -33.15 14.26
CA LEU A 88 -1.41 -31.94 13.72
C LEU A 88 -0.42 -31.22 12.79
N GLU A 89 -0.68 -31.19 11.49
CA GLU A 89 0.17 -30.53 10.48
C GLU A 89 -0.47 -29.22 10.03
N TYR A 90 0.27 -28.12 10.13
CA TYR A 90 -0.18 -26.82 9.64
C TYR A 90 -0.12 -26.77 8.10
N ARG A 91 -1.26 -26.44 7.49
CA ARG A 91 -1.39 -26.13 6.07
C ARG A 91 -1.45 -24.61 5.89
N PRO A 92 -0.43 -24.00 5.25
CA PRO A 92 -0.38 -22.55 5.10
C PRO A 92 -1.51 -22.02 4.22
N GLY A 93 -2.09 -20.89 4.63
CA GLY A 93 -3.03 -20.13 3.83
C GLY A 93 -2.33 -19.14 2.90
N ALA A 94 -3.12 -18.34 2.19
CA ALA A 94 -2.62 -17.38 1.21
C ALA A 94 -1.65 -16.34 1.81
N ALA A 95 -1.78 -16.00 3.09
CA ALA A 95 -0.91 -15.02 3.74
C ALA A 95 0.54 -15.48 3.93
N MET A 96 0.84 -16.78 3.86
CA MET A 96 2.20 -17.31 4.04
C MET A 96 3.07 -17.09 2.78
N CYS A 97 3.37 -15.84 2.48
CA CYS A 97 4.21 -15.41 1.35
C CYS A 97 4.87 -14.05 1.65
N ASN A 98 5.67 -13.51 0.74
CA ASN A 98 6.22 -12.16 0.85
C ASN A 98 5.24 -11.10 0.32
N PHE A 99 4.55 -11.39 -0.78
CA PHE A 99 3.64 -10.47 -1.45
C PHE A 99 2.27 -11.12 -1.63
N LEU A 100 1.27 -10.60 -0.93
CA LEU A 100 -0.11 -11.07 -1.03
C LEU A 100 -0.94 -10.06 -1.82
N LEU A 101 -1.47 -10.47 -2.97
CA LEU A 101 -2.54 -9.74 -3.65
C LEU A 101 -3.91 -10.24 -3.15
N ALA A 102 -4.63 -9.37 -2.44
CA ALA A 102 -5.98 -9.65 -1.95
C ALA A 102 -7.00 -8.86 -2.80
N ASP A 103 -7.54 -9.51 -3.83
CA ASP A 103 -8.44 -8.86 -4.78
C ASP A 103 -9.86 -8.73 -4.22
N GLU A 104 -10.49 -7.57 -4.41
CA GLU A 104 -11.87 -7.27 -4.03
C GLU A 104 -12.17 -7.47 -2.54
N ILE A 105 -11.36 -6.86 -1.66
CA ILE A 105 -11.52 -6.95 -0.19
C ILE A 105 -12.92 -6.57 0.30
N ASN A 106 -13.62 -5.70 -0.43
CA ASN A 106 -14.99 -5.32 -0.15
C ASN A 106 -16.02 -6.42 -0.45
N ARG A 107 -15.68 -7.55 -1.07
CA ARG A 107 -16.61 -8.70 -1.27
C ARG A 107 -16.47 -9.78 -0.20
N ALA A 108 -15.37 -9.77 0.55
CA ALA A 108 -15.15 -10.67 1.68
C ALA A 108 -16.05 -10.32 2.88
N SER A 109 -16.47 -11.35 3.62
CA SER A 109 -17.20 -11.14 4.88
C SER A 109 -16.36 -10.38 5.92
N PRO A 110 -16.98 -9.68 6.89
CA PRO A 110 -16.24 -8.94 7.92
C PRO A 110 -15.24 -9.81 8.73
N LYS A 111 -15.51 -11.12 8.86
CA LYS A 111 -14.61 -12.07 9.54
C LYS A 111 -13.32 -12.31 8.73
N VAL A 112 -13.45 -12.45 7.41
CA VAL A 112 -12.33 -12.63 6.48
C VAL A 112 -11.50 -11.34 6.40
N GLN A 113 -12.16 -10.19 6.30
CA GLN A 113 -11.50 -8.88 6.36
C GLN A 113 -10.69 -8.74 7.66
N SER A 114 -11.29 -9.10 8.80
CA SER A 114 -10.61 -9.03 10.10
C SER A 114 -9.39 -9.95 10.16
N ALA A 115 -9.49 -11.19 9.66
CA ALA A 115 -8.36 -12.11 9.60
C ALA A 115 -7.20 -11.58 8.73
N LEU A 116 -7.50 -10.99 7.57
CA LEU A 116 -6.46 -10.36 6.74
C LEU A 116 -5.78 -9.19 7.46
N LEU A 117 -6.56 -8.35 8.13
CA LEU A 117 -6.06 -7.17 8.84
C LEU A 117 -5.27 -7.52 10.09
N GLU A 118 -5.59 -8.64 10.75
CA GLU A 118 -4.83 -9.17 11.88
C GLU A 118 -3.45 -9.65 11.42
N VAL A 119 -3.39 -10.42 10.33
CA VAL A 119 -2.13 -10.85 9.70
C VAL A 119 -1.26 -9.65 9.30
N MET A 120 -1.88 -8.60 8.75
CA MET A 120 -1.22 -7.34 8.41
C MET A 120 -0.61 -6.62 9.62
N GLU A 121 -1.31 -6.59 10.76
CA GLU A 121 -0.81 -5.89 11.94
C GLU A 121 0.26 -6.74 12.68
N GLU A 122 0.00 -8.02 12.87
CA GLU A 122 0.80 -8.91 13.72
C GLU A 122 2.02 -9.51 12.99
N HIS A 123 2.03 -9.54 11.66
CA HIS A 123 3.10 -10.15 10.85
C HIS A 123 3.39 -11.64 11.18
N GLN A 124 2.39 -12.31 11.75
CA GLN A 124 2.42 -13.71 12.14
C GLN A 124 0.99 -14.27 12.15
N ILE A 125 0.88 -15.59 12.13
CA ILE A 125 -0.39 -16.31 12.20
C ILE A 125 -0.35 -17.24 13.41
N SER A 126 -1.37 -17.16 14.27
CA SER A 126 -1.51 -18.08 15.41
C SER A 126 -2.68 -19.02 15.20
N ILE A 127 -2.41 -20.31 15.09
CA ILE A 127 -3.41 -21.37 14.90
C ILE A 127 -3.13 -22.49 15.90
N ASP A 128 -4.15 -22.96 16.60
CA ASP A 128 -4.08 -24.07 17.57
C ASP A 128 -2.94 -23.93 18.62
N GLY A 129 -2.66 -22.69 19.03
CA GLY A 129 -1.62 -22.38 20.01
C GLY A 129 -0.19 -22.33 19.45
N VAL A 130 -0.01 -22.55 18.15
CA VAL A 130 1.29 -22.43 17.45
C VAL A 130 1.32 -21.15 16.63
N THR A 131 2.40 -20.38 16.79
CA THR A 131 2.62 -19.14 16.05
C THR A 131 3.60 -19.35 14.90
N HIS A 132 3.15 -19.04 13.69
CA HIS A 132 3.92 -19.09 12.45
C HIS A 132 4.27 -17.67 12.00
N LYS A 133 5.57 -17.34 11.95
CA LYS A 133 6.02 -16.03 11.45
C LYS A 133 5.89 -15.95 9.93
N LEU A 134 5.47 -14.80 9.43
CA LEU A 134 5.41 -14.55 7.99
C LEU A 134 6.82 -14.32 7.41
N PRO A 135 7.04 -14.68 6.13
CA PRO A 135 8.26 -14.30 5.42
C PRO A 135 8.48 -12.78 5.41
N GLN A 136 9.74 -12.35 5.48
CA GLN A 136 10.10 -10.93 5.41
C GLN A 136 10.82 -10.60 4.08
N PRO A 137 10.50 -9.46 3.43
CA PRO A 137 9.43 -8.53 3.77
C PRO A 137 8.04 -9.15 3.51
N PHE A 138 7.03 -8.64 4.21
CA PHE A 138 5.63 -9.01 4.01
C PHE A 138 4.81 -7.78 3.59
N MET A 139 4.13 -7.86 2.45
CA MET A 139 3.31 -6.79 1.92
C MET A 139 1.99 -7.31 1.37
N VAL A 140 0.88 -6.82 1.90
CA VAL A 140 -0.44 -6.97 1.31
C VAL A 140 -0.73 -5.80 0.36
N LEU A 141 -1.10 -6.14 -0.87
CA LEU A 141 -1.72 -5.27 -1.85
C LEU A 141 -3.20 -5.66 -1.93
N ALA A 142 -4.07 -4.91 -1.26
CA ALA A 142 -5.50 -5.17 -1.30
C ALA A 142 -6.14 -4.33 -2.41
N THR A 143 -7.12 -4.87 -3.13
CA THR A 143 -7.87 -4.10 -4.13
C THR A 143 -9.32 -3.97 -3.74
N GLN A 144 -9.95 -2.84 -4.06
CA GLN A 144 -11.39 -2.67 -3.93
C GLN A 144 -11.94 -1.93 -5.15
N ASN A 145 -13.17 -2.27 -5.55
CA ASN A 145 -13.92 -1.57 -6.60
C ASN A 145 -14.98 -0.67 -5.95
N PRO A 146 -14.89 0.67 -6.08
CA PRO A 146 -15.82 1.58 -5.42
C PRO A 146 -17.23 1.62 -6.06
N VAL A 147 -17.39 1.07 -7.28
CA VAL A 147 -18.66 1.13 -8.03
C VAL A 147 -19.60 -0.02 -7.67
N GLU A 148 -19.06 -1.15 -7.23
CA GLU A 148 -19.85 -2.31 -6.86
C GLU A 148 -20.56 -2.08 -5.52
N THR A 149 -21.90 -2.09 -5.57
CA THR A 149 -22.77 -1.86 -4.40
C THR A 149 -23.53 -3.12 -3.98
N TYR A 150 -23.59 -4.15 -4.83
CA TYR A 150 -24.34 -5.37 -4.54
C TYR A 150 -23.42 -6.46 -3.98
N GLY A 151 -23.74 -6.96 -2.78
CA GLY A 151 -22.97 -8.03 -2.15
C GLY A 151 -21.60 -7.60 -1.61
N THR A 152 -21.44 -6.32 -1.28
CA THR A 152 -20.18 -5.77 -0.75
C THR A 152 -20.30 -5.34 0.71
N TYR A 153 -19.25 -5.57 1.48
CA TYR A 153 -19.02 -5.12 2.84
C TYR A 153 -17.98 -4.00 2.86
N HIS A 154 -18.42 -2.78 3.16
CA HIS A 154 -17.50 -1.65 3.32
C HIS A 154 -16.55 -1.87 4.49
N LEU A 155 -15.26 -1.58 4.28
CA LEU A 155 -14.27 -1.54 5.35
C LEU A 155 -14.61 -0.39 6.31
N PRO A 156 -14.84 -0.66 7.60
CA PRO A 156 -14.93 0.38 8.62
C PRO A 156 -13.68 1.27 8.61
N GLU A 157 -13.84 2.54 8.99
CA GLU A 157 -12.76 3.53 9.04
C GLU A 157 -11.57 3.07 9.90
N ALA A 158 -11.84 2.40 11.02
CA ALA A 158 -10.81 1.81 11.87
C ALA A 158 -10.02 0.68 11.19
N GLN A 159 -10.61 0.01 10.19
CA GLN A 159 -9.93 -0.99 9.36
C GLN A 159 -9.14 -0.34 8.23
N MET A 160 -9.71 0.68 7.58
CA MET A 160 -8.99 1.45 6.55
C MET A 160 -7.73 2.12 7.10
N ASP A 161 -7.73 2.59 8.36
CA ASP A 161 -6.56 3.23 8.99
C ASP A 161 -5.33 2.30 9.09
N ARG A 162 -5.52 0.97 9.00
CA ARG A 162 -4.44 -0.03 8.98
C ARG A 162 -3.68 -0.07 7.64
N PHE A 163 -4.28 0.39 6.55
CA PHE A 163 -3.57 0.53 5.30
C PHE A 163 -2.65 1.75 5.37
N PHE A 164 -1.38 1.55 5.02
CA PHE A 164 -0.37 2.61 5.05
C PHE A 164 -0.74 3.73 4.09
N MET A 165 -1.12 3.37 2.87
CA MET A 165 -1.63 4.28 1.84
C MET A 165 -2.82 3.68 1.10
N ARG A 166 -3.62 4.57 0.53
CA ARG A 166 -4.60 4.26 -0.50
C ARG A 166 -4.19 4.94 -1.80
N VAL A 167 -4.11 4.17 -2.88
CA VAL A 167 -3.72 4.65 -4.22
C VAL A 167 -4.77 4.28 -5.25
N SER A 168 -4.77 5.02 -6.37
CA SER A 168 -5.56 4.74 -7.56
C SER A 168 -4.64 4.81 -8.77
N MET A 169 -4.80 3.88 -9.69
CA MET A 169 -4.11 3.83 -10.97
C MET A 169 -4.78 4.74 -12.02
N GLY A 170 -6.11 4.76 -12.04
CA GLY A 170 -6.92 5.36 -13.09
C GLY A 170 -6.73 4.69 -14.45
N TYR A 171 -7.56 5.06 -15.41
CA TYR A 171 -7.38 4.64 -16.81
C TYR A 171 -6.04 5.15 -17.37
N PRO A 172 -5.39 4.39 -18.26
CA PRO A 172 -4.25 4.90 -19.01
C PRO A 172 -4.68 6.05 -19.93
N SER A 173 -3.74 6.92 -20.28
CA SER A 173 -3.93 7.84 -21.41
C SER A 173 -3.94 7.08 -22.74
N GLU A 174 -4.46 7.69 -23.81
CA GLU A 174 -4.47 7.06 -25.15
C GLU A 174 -3.08 6.57 -25.59
N ASN A 175 -2.04 7.35 -25.32
CA ASN A 175 -0.65 6.97 -25.64
C ASN A 175 -0.15 5.81 -24.77
N GLU A 176 -0.51 5.78 -23.50
CA GLU A 176 -0.17 4.68 -22.59
C GLU A 176 -0.91 3.40 -23.00
N GLU A 177 -2.18 3.51 -23.39
CA GLU A 177 -3.00 2.40 -23.84
C GLU A 177 -2.49 1.83 -25.17
N LEU A 178 -2.06 2.69 -26.10
CA LEU A 178 -1.39 2.27 -27.32
C LEU A 178 -0.09 1.48 -27.01
N GLN A 179 0.72 1.94 -26.06
CA GLN A 179 1.91 1.21 -25.62
C GLN A 179 1.58 -0.13 -24.96
N ILE A 180 0.50 -0.19 -24.17
CA ILE A 180 0.02 -1.44 -23.57
C ILE A 180 -0.37 -2.44 -24.67
N LEU A 181 -1.11 -1.99 -25.69
CA LEU A 181 -1.49 -2.82 -26.84
C LEU A 181 -0.25 -3.36 -27.55
N SER A 182 0.72 -2.50 -27.88
CA SER A 182 1.96 -2.91 -28.55
C SER A 182 2.80 -3.90 -27.74
N ARG A 183 2.83 -3.77 -26.39
CA ARG A 183 3.57 -4.71 -25.52
C ARG A 183 2.88 -6.06 -25.35
N THR A 184 1.56 -6.10 -25.49
CA THR A 184 0.76 -7.32 -25.29
C THR A 184 0.61 -8.14 -26.58
N GLU A 185 0.96 -7.56 -27.74
CA GLU A 185 0.79 -8.16 -29.07
C GLU A 185 1.59 -9.47 -29.27
N HIS A 186 2.73 -9.62 -28.58
CA HIS A 186 3.65 -10.73 -28.84
C HIS A 186 3.77 -11.75 -27.70
N HIS A 187 3.62 -11.34 -26.43
CA HIS A 187 3.76 -12.22 -25.26
C HIS A 187 3.26 -11.53 -23.99
N ASN A 188 3.24 -12.27 -22.87
CA ASN A 188 2.83 -11.72 -21.57
C ASN A 188 3.87 -10.72 -21.07
N PRO A 189 3.53 -9.45 -20.80
CA PRO A 189 4.49 -8.44 -20.35
C PRO A 189 5.27 -8.82 -19.09
N LEU A 190 4.73 -9.68 -18.21
CA LEU A 190 5.45 -10.18 -17.04
C LEU A 190 6.71 -10.98 -17.39
N GLU A 191 6.77 -11.56 -18.60
CA GLU A 191 7.94 -12.28 -19.08
C GLU A 191 9.11 -11.35 -19.41
N ASN A 192 8.88 -10.04 -19.55
CA ASN A 192 9.94 -9.03 -19.70
C ASN A 192 10.84 -8.91 -18.45
N ILE A 193 10.39 -9.46 -17.31
CA ILE A 193 11.20 -9.58 -16.10
C ILE A 193 11.83 -10.98 -16.10
N GLU A 194 12.93 -11.15 -16.83
CA GLU A 194 13.59 -12.46 -16.97
C GLU A 194 14.16 -12.98 -15.65
N ALA A 195 14.70 -12.09 -14.81
CA ALA A 195 15.27 -12.39 -13.51
C ALA A 195 14.93 -11.30 -12.49
N ALA A 196 14.93 -11.67 -11.21
CA ALA A 196 14.81 -10.72 -10.12
C ALA A 196 16.02 -9.77 -10.13
N VAL A 197 15.76 -8.48 -9.96
CA VAL A 197 16.79 -7.43 -9.89
C VAL A 197 17.25 -7.17 -8.45
N LEU A 198 16.45 -7.62 -7.47
CA LEU A 198 16.74 -7.59 -6.04
C LEU A 198 16.26 -8.90 -5.39
N HIS A 199 16.65 -9.11 -4.14
CA HIS A 199 16.15 -10.18 -3.28
C HIS A 199 15.41 -9.64 -2.04
N PRO A 200 14.61 -10.47 -1.35
CA PRO A 200 13.94 -10.10 -0.10
C PRO A 200 14.87 -9.43 0.93
N GLU A 201 16.10 -9.93 1.06
CA GLU A 201 17.12 -9.43 1.98
C GLU A 201 17.58 -8.01 1.62
N ASP A 202 17.62 -7.67 0.32
CA ASP A 202 17.94 -6.32 -0.13
C ASP A 202 16.86 -5.33 0.30
N ILE A 203 15.58 -5.74 0.23
CA ILE A 203 14.48 -4.90 0.71
C ILE A 203 14.60 -4.64 2.20
N ILE A 204 14.91 -5.65 3.01
CA ILE A 204 15.12 -5.48 4.46
C ILE A 204 16.25 -4.48 4.71
N ARG A 205 17.37 -4.59 3.97
CA ARG A 205 18.48 -3.63 4.07
C ARG A 205 18.05 -2.21 3.68
N LEU A 206 17.27 -2.05 2.61
CA LEU A 206 16.78 -0.74 2.14
C LEU A 206 15.79 -0.12 3.15
N GLN A 207 14.94 -0.92 3.80
CA GLN A 207 14.06 -0.47 4.87
C GLN A 207 14.86 0.21 6.01
N SER A 208 15.97 -0.41 6.45
CA SER A 208 16.85 0.20 7.46
C SER A 208 17.49 1.51 6.99
N GLN A 209 17.82 1.64 5.70
CA GLN A 209 18.35 2.89 5.14
C GLN A 209 17.30 4.00 5.10
N VAL A 210 16.05 3.67 4.74
CA VAL A 210 14.93 4.62 4.82
C VAL A 210 14.72 5.10 6.25
N GLU A 211 14.83 4.22 7.24
CA GLU A 211 14.76 4.58 8.66
C GLU A 211 15.87 5.54 9.10
N ALA A 212 17.03 5.55 8.43
CA ALA A 212 18.14 6.46 8.74
C ALA A 212 17.96 7.88 8.13
N VAL A 213 17.05 8.07 7.17
CA VAL A 213 16.83 9.38 6.50
C VAL A 213 16.47 10.45 7.52
N TYR A 214 17.18 11.58 7.46
CA TYR A 214 17.05 12.68 8.40
C TYR A 214 15.76 13.48 8.18
N VAL A 215 15.10 13.85 9.28
CA VAL A 215 13.93 14.73 9.27
C VAL A 215 14.14 15.83 10.28
N SER A 216 14.18 17.08 9.82
CA SER A 216 14.35 18.24 10.68
C SER A 216 13.12 18.48 11.56
N GLU A 217 13.30 19.14 12.70
CA GLU A 217 12.19 19.53 13.58
C GLU A 217 11.16 20.41 12.86
N ALA A 218 11.60 21.26 11.93
CA ALA A 218 10.71 22.09 11.11
C ALA A 218 9.76 21.23 10.25
N VAL A 219 10.28 20.18 9.61
CA VAL A 219 9.47 19.25 8.80
C VAL A 219 8.54 18.41 9.69
N LYS A 220 9.00 17.96 10.86
CA LYS A 220 8.12 17.26 11.82
C LYS A 220 6.96 18.14 12.26
N ARG A 221 7.22 19.42 12.58
CA ARG A 221 6.19 20.40 12.92
C ARG A 221 5.23 20.63 11.75
N TYR A 222 5.74 20.70 10.53
CA TYR A 222 4.91 20.83 9.33
C TYR A 222 3.93 19.66 9.16
N ILE A 223 4.40 18.41 9.35
CA ILE A 223 3.54 17.22 9.36
C ILE A 223 2.44 17.35 10.44
N LEU A 224 2.81 17.77 11.65
CA LEU A 224 1.85 17.94 12.74
C LEU A 224 0.85 19.06 12.45
N GLN A 225 1.25 20.15 11.80
CA GLN A 225 0.35 21.24 11.40
C GLN A 225 -0.68 20.75 10.38
N ILE A 226 -0.27 19.99 9.36
CA ILE A 226 -1.19 19.38 8.38
C ILE A 226 -2.19 18.49 9.10
N VAL A 227 -1.71 17.56 9.94
CA VAL A 227 -2.60 16.62 10.64
C VAL A 227 -3.52 17.35 11.62
N SER A 228 -3.03 18.36 12.34
CA SER A 228 -3.86 19.18 13.23
C SER A 228 -4.94 19.92 12.45
N ALA A 229 -4.59 20.47 11.28
CA ALA A 229 -5.56 21.15 10.42
C ALA A 229 -6.70 20.20 10.02
N THR A 230 -6.42 18.92 9.74
CA THR A 230 -7.48 17.94 9.44
C THR A 230 -8.45 17.72 10.63
N ARG A 231 -7.99 17.87 11.87
CA ARG A 231 -8.81 17.63 13.07
C ARG A 231 -9.70 18.82 13.42
N THR A 232 -9.34 20.02 12.99
CA THR A 232 -10.09 21.25 13.25
C THR A 232 -10.87 21.74 12.03
N HIS A 233 -10.76 21.06 10.88
CA HIS A 233 -11.40 21.49 9.63
C HIS A 233 -12.91 21.24 9.65
N GLU A 234 -13.73 22.26 9.36
CA GLU A 234 -15.20 22.18 9.41
C GLU A 234 -15.82 21.17 8.43
N ALA A 235 -15.11 20.87 7.34
CA ALA A 235 -15.53 19.87 6.36
C ALA A 235 -15.37 18.42 6.84
N LEU A 236 -14.74 18.20 8.00
CA LEU A 236 -14.40 16.86 8.51
C LEU A 236 -15.10 16.61 9.85
N THR A 237 -15.74 15.44 9.94
CA THR A 237 -16.26 14.87 11.20
C THR A 237 -15.15 14.11 11.94
N LEU A 238 -14.23 13.49 11.20
CA LEU A 238 -13.07 12.81 11.75
C LEU A 238 -11.82 13.22 10.95
N GLY A 239 -10.82 13.75 11.65
CA GLY A 239 -9.50 14.06 11.10
C GLY A 239 -8.51 12.90 11.25
N ALA A 240 -7.29 13.08 10.75
CA ALA A 240 -6.28 12.03 10.75
C ALA A 240 -5.81 11.64 12.17
N SER A 241 -5.70 10.33 12.40
CA SER A 241 -5.22 9.74 13.65
C SER A 241 -3.70 9.96 13.85
N PRO A 242 -3.14 9.68 15.05
CA PRO A 242 -1.69 9.62 15.24
C PRO A 242 -1.00 8.63 14.28
N ARG A 243 -1.68 7.51 13.91
CA ARG A 243 -1.18 6.59 12.87
C ARG A 243 -0.99 7.33 11.55
N GLY A 244 -1.91 8.21 11.17
CA GLY A 244 -1.77 9.09 9.99
C GLY A 244 -0.52 9.98 10.02
N SER A 245 -0.20 10.60 11.17
CA SER A 245 1.03 11.41 11.29
C SER A 245 2.31 10.58 11.17
N ILE A 246 2.34 9.38 11.77
CA ILE A 246 3.48 8.46 11.69
C ILE A 246 3.64 7.93 10.27
N ALA A 247 2.54 7.55 9.62
CA ALA A 247 2.54 7.08 8.25
C ALA A 247 3.05 8.15 7.29
N LEU A 248 2.62 9.41 7.45
CA LEU A 248 3.07 10.51 6.60
C LEU A 248 4.55 10.81 6.79
N TYR A 249 5.04 10.76 8.04
CA TYR A 249 6.46 10.87 8.35
C TYR A 249 7.29 9.78 7.67
N LYS A 250 6.88 8.51 7.79
CA LYS A 250 7.58 7.38 7.16
C LYS A 250 7.54 7.49 5.63
N ALA A 251 6.39 7.83 5.06
CA ALA A 251 6.21 8.00 3.62
C ALA A 251 7.11 9.11 3.06
N ALA A 252 7.20 10.26 3.75
CA ALA A 252 8.07 11.35 3.34
C ALA A 252 9.56 10.94 3.34
N LYS A 253 10.00 10.14 4.33
CA LYS A 253 11.35 9.55 4.35
C LYS A 253 11.59 8.63 3.17
N ALA A 254 10.64 7.75 2.85
CA ALA A 254 10.74 6.86 1.71
C ALA A 254 10.84 7.63 0.39
N ILE A 255 10.01 8.65 0.15
CA ILE A 255 10.08 9.46 -1.07
C ILE A 255 11.40 10.24 -1.18
N ALA A 256 11.89 10.80 -0.09
CA ALA A 256 13.21 11.44 -0.07
C ALA A 256 14.31 10.45 -0.47
N PHE A 257 14.26 9.23 0.09
CA PHE A 257 15.19 8.16 -0.21
C PHE A 257 15.12 7.70 -1.68
N LEU A 258 13.91 7.51 -2.22
CA LEU A 258 13.68 7.18 -3.64
C LEU A 258 14.22 8.28 -4.56
N SER A 259 14.16 9.53 -4.11
CA SER A 259 14.73 10.69 -4.80
C SER A 259 16.27 10.79 -4.67
N GLY A 260 16.90 9.85 -3.96
CA GLY A 260 18.35 9.84 -3.73
C GLY A 260 18.84 10.83 -2.69
N ARG A 261 17.96 11.30 -1.80
CA ARG A 261 18.30 12.21 -0.69
C ARG A 261 18.30 11.49 0.65
N ASP A 262 19.19 11.90 1.54
CA ASP A 262 19.30 11.44 2.93
C ASP A 262 18.56 12.37 3.92
N TYR A 263 17.79 13.35 3.41
CA TYR A 263 16.94 14.24 4.20
C TYR A 263 15.59 14.52 3.53
N VAL A 264 14.58 14.75 4.36
CA VAL A 264 13.20 15.06 3.92
C VAL A 264 13.00 16.56 3.68
N LEU A 265 12.32 16.88 2.58
CA LEU A 265 11.84 18.22 2.23
C LEU A 265 10.32 18.33 2.50
N PRO A 266 9.78 19.54 2.71
CA PRO A 266 8.33 19.74 2.83
C PRO A 266 7.53 19.22 1.63
N ASP A 267 8.11 19.27 0.42
CA ASP A 267 7.46 18.76 -0.80
C ASP A 267 7.27 17.24 -0.78
N ASP A 268 8.16 16.50 -0.12
CA ASP A 268 7.99 15.05 0.08
C ASP A 268 6.73 14.76 0.91
N VAL A 269 6.53 15.56 1.97
CA VAL A 269 5.35 15.50 2.83
C VAL A 269 4.09 15.83 2.02
N LYS A 270 4.10 16.93 1.25
CA LYS A 270 2.96 17.31 0.42
C LYS A 270 2.59 16.22 -0.58
N SER A 271 3.60 15.66 -1.26
CA SER A 271 3.36 14.62 -2.26
C SER A 271 2.65 13.41 -1.65
N MET A 272 3.00 13.01 -0.43
CA MET A 272 2.46 11.81 0.23
C MET A 272 1.15 12.05 0.98
N ALA A 273 0.82 13.30 1.29
CA ALA A 273 -0.31 13.62 2.15
C ALA A 273 -1.66 13.12 1.62
N GLU A 274 -1.91 13.16 0.30
CA GLU A 274 -3.15 12.63 -0.26
C GLU A 274 -3.25 11.11 -0.08
N SER A 275 -2.26 10.36 -0.57
CA SER A 275 -2.27 8.89 -0.55
C SER A 275 -2.22 8.32 0.87
N VAL A 276 -1.67 9.07 1.83
CA VAL A 276 -1.58 8.67 3.24
C VAL A 276 -2.82 9.15 4.02
N LEU A 277 -3.27 10.39 3.88
CA LEU A 277 -4.27 10.92 4.80
C LEU A 277 -5.70 10.78 4.30
N ALA A 278 -5.96 10.80 2.99
CA ALA A 278 -7.32 10.96 2.48
C ALA A 278 -8.28 9.83 2.90
N HIS A 279 -7.82 8.58 3.01
CA HIS A 279 -8.64 7.44 3.47
C HIS A 279 -8.84 7.37 4.98
N ARG A 280 -8.24 8.30 5.73
CA ARG A 280 -8.34 8.38 7.20
C ARG A 280 -9.29 9.50 7.66
N LEU A 281 -9.98 10.15 6.71
CA LEU A 281 -10.82 11.31 6.96
C LEU A 281 -12.28 11.01 6.66
N ILE A 282 -13.15 11.41 7.58
CA ILE A 282 -14.60 11.31 7.38
C ILE A 282 -15.14 12.72 7.16
N LEU A 283 -15.79 12.93 6.02
CA LEU A 283 -16.41 14.21 5.70
C LEU A 283 -17.67 14.43 6.53
N SER A 284 -17.84 15.66 7.01
CA SER A 284 -19.11 16.13 7.54
C SER A 284 -20.14 16.30 6.40
N PRO A 285 -21.45 16.36 6.67
CA PRO A 285 -22.46 16.62 5.64
C PRO A 285 -22.19 17.91 4.84
N LYS A 286 -21.72 18.96 5.52
CA LYS A 286 -21.27 20.21 4.91
C LYS A 286 -20.05 20.00 4.02
N GLY A 287 -19.09 19.18 4.48
CA GLY A 287 -17.91 18.81 3.71
C GLY A 287 -18.25 18.10 2.41
N LYS A 288 -19.13 17.09 2.45
CA LYS A 288 -19.58 16.35 1.26
C LYS A 288 -20.18 17.29 0.20
N SER A 289 -21.02 18.24 0.63
CA SER A 289 -21.65 19.18 -0.30
C SER A 289 -20.67 20.19 -0.92
N ARG A 290 -19.63 20.63 -0.19
CA ARG A 290 -18.71 21.68 -0.65
C ARG A 290 -17.50 21.15 -1.40
N HIS A 291 -16.95 20.02 -0.97
CA HIS A 291 -15.67 19.49 -1.45
C HIS A 291 -15.82 18.19 -2.24
N GLY A 292 -16.97 17.52 -2.17
CA GLY A 292 -17.20 16.21 -2.81
C GLY A 292 -16.51 15.07 -2.04
N ASP A 293 -15.18 15.11 -1.94
CA ASP A 293 -14.37 14.03 -1.38
C ASP A 293 -13.25 14.49 -0.42
N ALA A 294 -12.63 13.52 0.27
CA ALA A 294 -11.58 13.77 1.25
C ALA A 294 -10.28 14.27 0.60
N ARG A 295 -10.03 13.88 -0.65
CA ARG A 295 -8.84 14.28 -1.42
C ARG A 295 -8.84 15.79 -1.62
N SER A 296 -9.97 16.34 -2.05
CA SER A 296 -10.16 17.78 -2.26
C SER A 296 -9.95 18.59 -0.98
N VAL A 297 -10.40 18.08 0.17
CA VAL A 297 -10.17 18.72 1.49
C VAL A 297 -8.68 18.73 1.83
N ILE A 298 -7.97 17.60 1.62
CA ILE A 298 -6.53 17.53 1.89
C ILE A 298 -5.74 18.48 1.01
N LEU A 299 -6.01 18.53 -0.30
CA LEU A 299 -5.32 19.46 -1.19
C LEU A 299 -5.50 20.91 -0.72
N GLY A 300 -6.72 21.32 -0.35
CA GLY A 300 -6.97 22.64 0.21
C GLY A 300 -6.21 22.91 1.52
N ILE A 301 -6.06 21.90 2.39
CA ILE A 301 -5.26 22.02 3.62
C ILE A 301 -3.77 22.21 3.28
N LEU A 302 -3.23 21.47 2.29
CA LEU A 302 -1.83 21.57 1.90
C LEU A 302 -1.46 22.93 1.29
N ASP A 303 -2.41 23.58 0.64
CA ASP A 303 -2.26 24.94 0.12
C ASP A 303 -2.34 26.00 1.22
N ALA A 304 -3.17 25.78 2.25
CA ALA A 304 -3.36 26.73 3.34
C ALA A 304 -2.27 26.65 4.42
N VAL A 305 -1.70 25.47 4.70
CA VAL A 305 -0.68 25.31 5.75
C VAL A 305 0.68 25.85 5.25
N PRO A 306 1.28 26.84 5.93
CA PRO A 306 2.50 27.47 5.48
C PRO A 306 3.68 26.48 5.50
N VAL A 307 4.43 26.46 4.41
CA VAL A 307 5.64 25.65 4.28
C VAL A 307 6.74 26.26 5.16
N PRO A 308 7.45 25.47 5.99
CA PRO A 308 8.52 26.02 6.83
C PRO A 308 9.65 26.57 5.96
N MET A 309 10.17 27.75 6.32
CA MET A 309 11.39 28.26 5.70
C MET A 309 12.56 27.38 6.13
N VAL A 310 13.24 26.77 5.17
CA VAL A 310 14.46 26.01 5.43
C VAL A 310 15.58 27.00 5.71
N THR A 311 15.79 27.37 6.98
CA THR A 311 17.06 28.01 7.36
C THR A 311 18.14 26.95 7.24
N GLY A 312 19.03 27.12 6.27
CA GLY A 312 20.11 26.19 5.94
C GLY A 312 20.93 25.78 7.16
N ARG A 313 21.48 24.56 7.11
CA ARG A 313 22.54 24.12 8.02
C ARG A 313 23.78 24.99 7.87
#